data_AF-A0A382I949-F1
#
_entry.id   AF-A0A382I949-F1
#
_cell.length_a   1.000
_cell.length_b   1.000
_cell.length_c   1.000
_cell.angle_alpha   90.00
_cell.angle_beta   90.00
_cell.angle_gamma   90.00
#
_symmetry.space_group_name_H-M   'P 1'
#
loop_
_entity.id
_entity.type
_entity.pdbx_description
1 polymer ?
#
loop_
_entity_poly.entity_id
_entity_poly.type
_entity_poly.pdbx_seq_one_letter_code
_entity_poly.pdbx_strand_id
1 'polypeptide(L)'
;GDAKIGVVSVGKSYLDTMLALDELGIEEQDADRLGLRLYKVTMPWPLEDNGIIEFAKGLDLIIVVEEKRAIIEPQIKEILYETSSNPKVIGKTDENGNSLFSSAGALDPNWIASTIGTRILKFQHEEVLLARVKEMELRLDSSSLPEESIQRMPYFCSGCPHNSSTVIPEGSIAMAGIGCHYMVQWMDRDTFGFTHMGGEGANWIGQAPFSTRKHVFQNIGDGTYYHSGIMAIRAAVASGVNITYKILLNDAVAMTGGQSVDGKMTVQSVTQQMFAEGVKQVTVVSDEPEKFNQNSEIPSNVKVYDRKDLDIVQRQLREFEGVTVLIYDQVCAAEKRRRRKRGILEDPPRRIYINAQVCEGCGDCGVKSNCISVMPLETEFGRKRVIDQSSCNKDYSCVNGLCPSFVSVIGGKLKKNAPSSEEHDEWSSLPEPKLPKIKGTYNVVLSGVGG
;
A
#
# COMPACT_ATOMS: atom_id res chain seq x y z
N GLY A 1 19.62 -27.08 -27.10
CA GLY A 1 20.66 -27.33 -28.12
C GLY A 1 21.77 -26.28 -28.09
N ASP A 2 22.40 -26.01 -29.25
CA ASP A 2 23.48 -25.03 -29.48
C ASP A 2 22.98 -23.57 -29.37
N ALA A 3 22.39 -23.21 -28.24
CA ALA A 3 21.86 -21.88 -28.04
C ALA A 3 23.00 -20.86 -27.87
N LYS A 4 22.79 -19.66 -28.41
CA LYS A 4 23.73 -18.53 -28.36
C LYS A 4 23.30 -17.44 -27.40
N ILE A 5 22.01 -17.35 -27.10
CA ILE A 5 21.44 -16.40 -26.16
C ILE A 5 20.84 -17.16 -24.98
N GLY A 6 21.19 -16.74 -23.78
CA GLY A 6 20.53 -17.15 -22.54
C GLY A 6 19.74 -15.99 -21.94
N VAL A 7 18.56 -16.28 -21.42
CA VAL A 7 17.80 -15.35 -20.57
C VAL A 7 17.80 -15.91 -19.16
N VAL A 8 18.20 -15.10 -18.18
CA VAL A 8 18.15 -15.47 -16.76
C VAL A 8 17.14 -14.57 -16.08
N SER A 9 16.13 -15.15 -15.41
CA SER A 9 15.08 -14.37 -14.77
C SER A 9 14.65 -14.94 -13.42
N VAL A 10 14.05 -14.09 -12.59
CA VAL A 10 13.75 -14.37 -11.17
C VAL A 10 12.39 -13.79 -10.75
N GLY A 11 11.73 -14.44 -9.79
CA GLY A 11 10.52 -13.92 -9.14
C GLY A 11 9.40 -13.60 -10.13
N LYS A 12 8.79 -12.41 -10.00
CA LYS A 12 7.74 -11.93 -10.93
C LYS A 12 8.29 -11.76 -12.35
N SER A 13 9.52 -11.26 -12.50
CA SER A 13 10.14 -11.02 -13.81
C SER A 13 10.22 -12.27 -14.68
N TYR A 14 10.26 -13.47 -14.08
CA TYR A 14 10.18 -14.72 -14.83
C TYR A 14 8.84 -14.85 -15.56
N LEU A 15 7.72 -14.52 -14.91
CA LEU A 15 6.40 -14.55 -15.55
C LEU A 15 6.28 -13.46 -16.63
N ASP A 16 6.84 -12.27 -16.38
CA ASP A 16 6.90 -11.20 -17.38
C ASP A 16 7.77 -11.63 -18.59
N THR A 17 8.85 -12.37 -18.35
CA THR A 17 9.69 -12.97 -19.41
C THR A 17 8.94 -14.04 -20.19
N MET A 18 8.17 -14.91 -19.51
CA MET A 18 7.36 -15.92 -20.20
C MET A 18 6.28 -15.26 -21.08
N LEU A 19 5.62 -14.21 -20.58
CA LEU A 19 4.69 -13.42 -21.39
C LEU A 19 5.39 -12.76 -22.58
N ALA A 20 6.60 -12.23 -22.37
CA ALA A 20 7.39 -11.66 -23.46
C ALA A 20 7.71 -12.68 -24.56
N LEU A 21 8.05 -13.92 -24.19
CA LEU A 21 8.28 -15.00 -25.15
C LEU A 21 6.99 -15.41 -25.87
N ASP A 22 5.85 -15.45 -25.18
CA ASP A 22 4.53 -15.73 -25.76
C ASP A 22 4.08 -14.65 -26.76
N GLU A 23 4.33 -13.38 -26.47
CA GLU A 23 4.04 -12.25 -27.38
C GLU A 23 4.96 -12.27 -28.62
N LEU A 24 6.21 -12.72 -28.46
CA LEU A 24 7.09 -13.06 -29.59
C LEU A 24 6.69 -14.37 -30.27
N GLY A 25 5.72 -15.09 -29.71
CA GLY A 25 5.28 -16.46 -30.01
C GLY A 25 6.43 -17.42 -30.24
N ILE A 26 7.37 -17.40 -29.30
CA ILE A 26 8.46 -18.36 -29.15
C ILE A 26 7.98 -19.44 -28.18
N GLU A 27 7.66 -20.61 -28.72
CA GLU A 27 7.38 -21.79 -27.92
C GLU A 27 8.67 -22.57 -27.61
N GLU A 28 8.58 -23.60 -26.77
CA GLU A 28 9.74 -24.43 -26.39
C GLU A 28 10.46 -25.05 -27.60
N GLN A 29 9.69 -25.49 -28.60
CA GLN A 29 10.20 -26.02 -29.87
C GLN A 29 10.91 -24.96 -30.73
N ASP A 30 10.50 -23.69 -30.65
CA ASP A 30 11.12 -22.59 -31.37
C ASP A 30 12.38 -22.11 -30.68
N ALA A 31 12.45 -22.19 -29.35
CA ALA A 31 13.61 -21.75 -28.57
C ALA A 31 14.90 -22.46 -29.02
N ASP A 32 14.86 -23.78 -29.22
CA ASP A 32 16.01 -24.53 -29.73
C ASP A 32 16.41 -24.08 -31.15
N ARG A 33 15.42 -23.87 -32.02
CA ARG A 33 15.64 -23.39 -33.41
C ARG A 33 16.23 -21.98 -33.45
N LEU A 34 15.78 -21.11 -32.56
CA LEU A 34 16.20 -19.70 -32.45
C LEU A 34 17.46 -19.52 -31.59
N GLY A 35 18.04 -20.61 -31.07
CA GLY A 35 19.24 -20.57 -30.26
C GLY A 35 19.06 -19.83 -28.93
N LEU A 36 17.88 -19.97 -28.31
CA LEU A 36 17.51 -19.35 -27.04
C LEU A 36 17.44 -20.39 -25.91
N ARG A 37 17.99 -20.06 -24.74
CA ARG A 37 17.81 -20.81 -23.49
C ARG A 37 17.25 -19.90 -22.39
N LEU A 38 16.42 -20.45 -21.50
CA LEU A 38 15.86 -19.73 -20.36
C LEU A 38 16.26 -20.40 -19.04
N TYR A 39 16.73 -19.62 -18.08
CA TYR A 39 17.06 -20.07 -16.73
C TYR A 39 16.21 -19.34 -15.70
N LYS A 40 15.43 -20.10 -14.93
CA LYS A 40 14.63 -19.57 -13.82
C LYS A 40 15.41 -19.68 -12.52
N VAL A 41 15.75 -18.53 -11.94
CA VAL A 41 16.32 -18.46 -10.60
C VAL A 41 15.21 -18.55 -9.55
N THR A 42 15.33 -19.50 -8.64
CA THR A 42 14.44 -19.66 -7.48
C THR A 42 15.04 -19.12 -6.19
N MET A 43 16.38 -19.17 -6.05
CA MET A 43 17.14 -18.63 -4.94
C MET A 43 18.07 -17.50 -5.43
N PRO A 44 17.68 -16.21 -5.29
CA PRO A 44 18.46 -15.09 -5.80
C PRO A 44 19.68 -14.73 -4.95
N TRP A 45 19.72 -15.15 -3.68
CA TRP A 45 20.83 -14.84 -2.78
C TRP A 45 21.05 -15.91 -1.70
N PRO A 46 22.28 -16.46 -1.57
CA PRO A 46 23.31 -16.47 -2.61
C PRO A 46 22.83 -17.21 -3.87
N LEU A 47 23.23 -16.73 -5.05
CA LEU A 47 23.00 -17.45 -6.31
C LEU A 47 23.87 -18.71 -6.35
N GLU A 48 23.35 -19.80 -6.93
CA GLU A 48 24.08 -21.07 -7.02
C GLU A 48 24.98 -21.11 -8.28
N ASP A 49 26.24 -21.46 -8.08
CA ASP A 49 27.29 -21.30 -9.10
C ASP A 49 27.21 -22.35 -10.22
N ASN A 50 27.07 -23.65 -9.89
CA ASN A 50 27.23 -24.72 -10.88
C ASN A 50 26.15 -24.66 -11.97
N GLY A 51 24.91 -24.35 -11.58
CA GLY A 51 23.79 -24.20 -12.51
C GLY A 51 24.00 -23.04 -13.48
N ILE A 52 24.54 -21.91 -13.01
CA ILE A 52 24.87 -20.75 -13.86
C ILE A 52 26.03 -21.08 -14.80
N ILE A 53 27.07 -21.74 -14.29
CA ILE A 53 28.23 -22.16 -15.10
C ILE A 53 27.78 -23.13 -16.20
N GLU A 54 26.97 -24.13 -15.86
CA GLU A 54 26.43 -25.08 -16.84
C GLU A 54 25.54 -24.39 -17.87
N PHE A 55 24.66 -23.50 -17.41
CA PHE A 55 23.78 -22.73 -18.28
C PHE A 55 24.56 -21.84 -19.27
N ALA A 56 25.65 -21.23 -18.82
CA ALA A 56 26.48 -20.32 -19.62
C ALA A 56 27.26 -21.00 -20.75
N LYS A 57 27.42 -22.34 -20.71
CA LYS A 57 28.21 -23.06 -21.72
C LYS A 57 27.66 -22.84 -23.13
N GLY A 58 28.52 -22.34 -24.01
CA GLY A 58 28.24 -22.11 -25.42
C GLY A 58 27.41 -20.87 -25.73
N LEU A 59 27.00 -20.10 -24.71
CA LEU A 59 26.32 -18.83 -24.89
C LEU A 59 27.31 -17.74 -25.27
N ASP A 60 26.89 -16.86 -26.18
CA ASP A 60 27.61 -15.63 -26.54
C ASP A 60 27.05 -14.43 -25.74
N LEU A 61 25.78 -14.51 -25.33
CA LEU A 61 25.06 -13.45 -24.62
C LEU A 61 24.16 -14.03 -23.52
N ILE A 62 24.17 -13.40 -22.35
CA ILE A 62 23.21 -13.61 -21.27
C ILE A 62 22.45 -12.31 -21.01
N ILE A 63 21.12 -12.38 -21.02
CA ILE A 63 20.20 -11.28 -20.72
C ILE A 63 19.59 -11.55 -19.35
N VAL A 64 19.90 -10.69 -18.37
CA VAL A 64 19.38 -10.80 -17.01
C VAL A 64 18.13 -9.94 -16.88
N VAL A 65 16.99 -10.58 -16.69
CA VAL A 65 15.68 -9.94 -16.51
C VAL A 65 15.29 -10.03 -15.04
N GLU A 66 15.69 -9.00 -14.27
CA GLU A 66 15.36 -8.86 -12.85
C GLU A 66 14.73 -7.49 -12.56
N GLU A 67 13.69 -7.46 -11.74
CA GLU A 67 13.04 -6.23 -11.26
C GLU A 67 13.86 -5.53 -10.16
N LYS A 68 13.66 -4.22 -10.01
CA LYS A 68 14.33 -3.36 -9.01
C LYS A 68 15.85 -3.34 -9.20
N ARG A 69 16.62 -3.05 -8.14
CA ARG A 69 18.09 -3.00 -8.20
C ARG A 69 18.65 -4.37 -8.60
N ALA A 70 19.79 -4.37 -9.28
CA ALA A 70 20.48 -5.61 -9.64
C ALA A 70 20.93 -6.38 -8.39
N ILE A 71 20.55 -7.66 -8.32
CA ILE A 71 20.96 -8.63 -7.30
C ILE A 71 21.61 -9.84 -7.97
N ILE A 72 21.00 -10.40 -9.03
CA ILE A 72 21.53 -11.60 -9.69
C ILE A 72 22.51 -11.26 -10.81
N GLU A 73 22.36 -10.13 -11.52
CA GLU A 73 23.29 -9.74 -12.60
C GLU A 73 24.76 -9.64 -12.12
N PRO A 74 25.08 -8.99 -10.97
CA PRO A 74 26.45 -8.88 -10.50
C PRO A 74 27.02 -10.23 -10.08
N GLN A 75 26.20 -11.09 -9.43
CA GLN A 75 26.60 -12.44 -9.05
C GLN A 75 26.91 -13.30 -10.28
N ILE A 76 26.10 -13.24 -11.34
CA ILE A 76 26.36 -13.97 -12.59
C ILE A 76 27.69 -13.52 -13.21
N LYS A 77 27.94 -12.20 -13.24
CA LYS A 77 29.21 -11.65 -13.74
C LYS A 77 30.40 -12.14 -12.92
N GLU A 78 30.26 -12.17 -11.59
CA GLU A 78 31.29 -12.66 -10.67
C GLU A 78 31.55 -14.16 -10.85
N ILE A 79 30.51 -14.99 -10.87
CA ILE A 79 30.58 -16.44 -11.06
C ILE A 79 31.27 -16.79 -12.38
N LEU A 80 30.94 -16.08 -13.46
CA LEU A 80 31.47 -16.38 -14.80
C LEU A 80 32.87 -15.79 -15.04
N TYR A 81 33.33 -14.84 -14.22
CA TYR A 81 34.59 -14.12 -14.42
C TYR A 81 35.81 -15.05 -14.46
N GLU A 82 35.83 -16.09 -13.63
CA GLU A 82 36.94 -17.06 -13.57
C GLU A 82 36.73 -18.28 -14.48
N THR A 83 35.64 -18.32 -15.25
CA THR A 83 35.34 -19.45 -16.11
C THR A 83 35.88 -19.25 -17.52
N SER A 84 36.06 -20.36 -18.27
CA SER A 84 36.39 -20.30 -19.70
C SER A 84 35.22 -19.83 -20.56
N SER A 85 34.00 -19.79 -20.01
CA SER A 85 32.83 -19.26 -20.68
C SER A 85 32.79 -17.75 -20.46
N ASN A 86 32.89 -16.97 -21.54
CA ASN A 86 32.88 -15.51 -21.46
C ASN A 86 31.71 -14.90 -22.25
N PRO A 87 30.44 -15.29 -21.95
CA PRO A 87 29.31 -14.63 -22.56
C PRO A 87 29.25 -13.19 -22.10
N LYS A 88 28.79 -12.30 -22.98
CA LYS A 88 28.45 -10.94 -22.56
C LYS A 88 27.23 -10.99 -21.64
N VAL A 89 27.30 -10.38 -20.46
CA VAL A 89 26.16 -10.32 -19.53
C VAL A 89 25.56 -8.91 -19.53
N ILE A 90 24.30 -8.80 -19.97
CA ILE A 90 23.53 -7.56 -19.98
C ILE A 90 22.30 -7.68 -19.08
N GLY A 91 21.71 -6.55 -18.70
CA GLY A 91 20.51 -6.53 -17.86
C GLY A 91 20.10 -5.09 -17.55
N LYS A 92 20.67 -4.50 -16.50
CA LYS A 92 20.47 -3.08 -16.18
C LYS A 92 21.07 -2.16 -17.23
N THR A 93 22.17 -2.59 -17.83
CA THR A 93 22.79 -1.92 -18.98
C THR A 93 22.88 -2.86 -20.17
N ASP A 94 22.80 -2.27 -21.36
CA ASP A 94 22.97 -2.95 -22.63
C ASP A 94 24.45 -3.20 -22.97
N GLU A 95 24.69 -3.68 -24.18
CA GLU A 95 26.01 -3.99 -24.70
C GLU A 95 26.94 -2.78 -24.83
N ASN A 96 26.39 -1.57 -24.86
CA ASN A 96 27.10 -0.30 -25.04
C ASN A 96 27.17 0.51 -23.75
N GLY A 97 26.63 -0.01 -22.63
CA GLY A 97 26.56 0.67 -21.35
C GLY A 97 25.37 1.63 -21.20
N ASN A 98 24.43 1.65 -22.15
CA ASN A 98 23.19 2.40 -22.00
C ASN A 98 22.24 1.67 -21.04
N SER A 99 21.33 2.39 -20.40
CA SER A 99 20.30 1.75 -19.56
C SER A 99 19.38 0.85 -20.41
N LEU A 100 19.16 -0.39 -19.94
CA LEU A 100 18.32 -1.38 -20.61
C LEU A 100 17.09 -1.71 -19.75
N PHE A 101 17.26 -2.39 -18.62
CA PHE A 101 16.18 -2.62 -17.66
C PHE A 101 16.28 -1.66 -16.48
N SER A 102 15.26 -0.84 -16.28
CA SER A 102 15.21 0.13 -15.18
C SER A 102 15.28 -0.56 -13.81
N SER A 103 15.96 0.08 -12.86
CA SER A 103 15.91 -0.31 -11.44
C SER A 103 14.71 0.31 -10.72
N ALA A 104 13.98 1.21 -11.36
CA ALA A 104 12.77 1.85 -10.86
C ALA A 104 11.52 1.28 -11.57
N GLY A 105 10.38 1.29 -10.87
CA GLY A 105 9.13 0.78 -11.42
C GLY A 105 9.07 -0.75 -11.51
N ALA A 106 8.15 -1.24 -12.34
CA ALA A 106 8.03 -2.62 -12.78
C ALA A 106 8.58 -2.73 -14.21
N LEU A 107 9.05 -3.91 -14.61
CA LEU A 107 9.45 -4.14 -16.00
C LEU A 107 8.21 -4.36 -16.87
N ASP A 108 8.23 -3.79 -18.08
CA ASP A 108 7.19 -3.98 -19.08
C ASP A 108 7.50 -5.24 -19.92
N PRO A 109 6.59 -6.22 -20.00
CA PRO A 109 6.76 -7.42 -20.83
C PRO A 109 7.04 -7.10 -22.31
N ASN A 110 6.45 -6.04 -22.89
CA ASN A 110 6.70 -5.64 -24.28
C ASN A 110 8.16 -5.15 -24.44
N TRP A 111 8.71 -4.48 -23.43
CA TRP A 111 10.12 -4.06 -23.42
C TRP A 111 11.08 -5.25 -23.30
N ILE A 112 10.74 -6.22 -22.46
CA ILE A 112 11.48 -7.50 -22.37
C ILE A 112 11.43 -8.22 -23.72
N ALA A 113 10.26 -8.28 -24.36
CA ALA A 113 10.06 -8.91 -25.66
C ALA A 113 10.89 -8.24 -26.76
N SER A 114 10.78 -6.91 -26.92
CA SER A 114 11.62 -6.17 -27.89
C SER A 114 13.11 -6.37 -27.61
N THR A 115 13.52 -6.39 -26.33
CA THR A 115 14.91 -6.64 -25.94
C THR A 115 15.39 -8.00 -26.40
N ILE A 116 14.67 -9.08 -26.07
CA ILE A 116 15.05 -10.45 -26.42
C ILE A 116 15.01 -10.63 -27.95
N GLY A 117 13.89 -10.28 -28.58
CA GLY A 117 13.68 -10.49 -30.01
C GLY A 117 14.69 -9.75 -30.89
N THR A 118 15.01 -8.49 -30.56
CA THR A 118 16.03 -7.71 -31.30
C THR A 118 17.42 -8.35 -31.22
N ARG A 119 17.77 -9.00 -30.10
CA ARG A 119 19.06 -9.71 -30.00
C ARG A 119 19.02 -11.03 -30.76
N ILE A 120 17.93 -11.79 -30.71
CA ILE A 120 17.78 -13.02 -31.52
C ILE A 120 17.95 -12.68 -33.02
N LEU A 121 17.32 -11.59 -33.49
CA LEU A 121 17.39 -11.14 -34.89
C LEU A 121 18.80 -10.74 -35.37
N LYS A 122 19.75 -10.48 -34.45
CA LYS A 122 21.16 -10.25 -34.80
C LYS A 122 21.91 -11.54 -35.15
N PHE A 123 21.48 -12.69 -34.63
CA PHE A 123 22.10 -13.98 -34.91
C PHE A 123 21.39 -14.70 -36.08
N GLN A 124 20.08 -14.54 -36.19
CA GLN A 124 19.29 -15.20 -37.22
C GLN A 124 18.20 -14.27 -37.75
N HIS A 125 18.09 -14.15 -39.08
CA HIS A 125 17.00 -13.43 -39.70
C HIS A 125 15.72 -14.29 -39.71
N GLU A 126 14.63 -13.75 -39.18
CA GLU A 126 13.33 -14.41 -39.12
C GLU A 126 12.22 -13.35 -39.26
N GLU A 127 11.44 -13.41 -40.33
CA GLU A 127 10.49 -12.36 -40.71
C GLU A 127 9.33 -12.24 -39.73
N VAL A 128 8.84 -13.36 -39.18
CA VAL A 128 7.70 -13.38 -38.26
C VAL A 128 8.11 -12.72 -36.93
N LEU A 129 9.28 -13.07 -36.39
CA LEU A 129 9.84 -12.47 -35.20
C LEU A 129 10.10 -10.98 -35.40
N LEU A 130 10.62 -10.56 -36.57
CA LEU A 130 10.81 -9.14 -36.88
C LEU A 130 9.48 -8.37 -36.85
N ALA A 131 8.41 -8.95 -37.39
CA ALA A 131 7.09 -8.33 -37.36
C ALA A 131 6.56 -8.20 -35.92
N ARG A 132 6.71 -9.24 -35.09
CA ARG A 132 6.30 -9.24 -33.69
C ARG A 132 7.09 -8.26 -32.84
N VAL A 133 8.42 -8.18 -33.03
CA VAL A 133 9.26 -7.19 -32.34
C VAL A 133 8.79 -5.76 -32.62
N LYS A 134 8.49 -5.45 -33.89
CA LYS A 134 7.95 -4.13 -34.26
C LYS A 134 6.60 -3.85 -33.61
N GLU A 135 5.74 -4.86 -33.48
CA GLU A 135 4.47 -4.72 -32.78
C GLU A 135 4.67 -4.39 -31.29
N MET A 136 5.62 -5.03 -30.62
CA MET A 136 5.96 -4.74 -29.22
C MET A 136 6.48 -3.30 -29.07
N GLU A 137 7.35 -2.85 -29.98
CA GLU A 137 7.86 -1.48 -30.00
C GLU A 137 6.76 -0.45 -30.20
N LEU A 138 5.76 -0.74 -31.05
CA LEU A 138 4.59 0.11 -31.23
C LEU A 138 3.71 0.18 -29.97
N ARG A 139 3.55 -0.93 -29.23
CA ARG A 139 2.77 -0.95 -27.98
C ARG A 139 3.45 -0.18 -26.84
N LEU A 140 4.78 -0.06 -26.88
CA LEU A 140 5.56 0.75 -25.94
C LEU A 140 5.42 2.25 -26.21
N ASP A 141 4.98 2.64 -27.41
CA ASP A 141 4.75 4.03 -27.75
C ASP A 141 3.46 4.55 -27.08
N SER A 142 3.64 5.19 -25.93
CA SER A 142 2.57 5.83 -25.18
C SER A 142 2.18 7.22 -25.72
N SER A 143 2.78 7.71 -26.80
CA SER A 143 2.54 9.07 -27.32
C SER A 143 1.09 9.31 -27.75
N SER A 144 0.36 8.24 -28.06
CA SER A 144 -1.05 8.29 -28.46
C SER A 144 -2.04 8.14 -27.29
N LEU A 145 -1.55 7.83 -26.08
CA LEU A 145 -2.42 7.67 -24.92
C LEU A 145 -2.88 9.05 -24.40
N PRO A 146 -4.19 9.23 -24.10
CA PRO A 146 -4.66 10.47 -23.51
C PRO A 146 -3.99 10.69 -22.16
N GLU A 147 -3.54 11.92 -21.93
CA GLU A 147 -2.92 12.32 -20.67
C GLU A 147 -3.91 12.08 -19.51
N GLU A 148 -3.53 11.26 -18.54
CA GLU A 148 -4.38 10.97 -17.38
C GLU A 148 -4.59 12.25 -16.56
N SER A 149 -5.75 12.88 -16.70
CA SER A 149 -6.07 14.15 -16.03
C SER A 149 -6.38 14.01 -14.53
N ILE A 150 -6.52 12.78 -14.02
CA ILE A 150 -6.89 12.51 -12.62
C ILE A 150 -5.92 11.51 -12.00
N GLN A 151 -5.03 12.01 -11.15
CA GLN A 151 -4.23 11.15 -10.27
C GLN A 151 -5.11 10.56 -9.17
N ARG A 152 -5.30 9.23 -9.21
CA ARG A 152 -6.02 8.50 -8.16
C ARG A 152 -5.12 8.25 -6.97
N MET A 153 -4.98 9.26 -6.11
CA MET A 153 -4.15 9.16 -4.91
C MET A 153 -4.79 8.23 -3.87
N PRO A 154 -4.01 7.37 -3.19
CA PRO A 154 -4.49 6.57 -2.08
C PRO A 154 -5.10 7.44 -0.97
N TYR A 155 -6.18 6.95 -0.35
CA TYR A 155 -6.92 7.71 0.66
C TYR A 155 -7.47 6.82 1.79
N PHE A 156 -7.82 7.44 2.92
CA PHE A 156 -8.40 6.73 4.05
C PHE A 156 -9.80 6.17 3.74
N CYS A 157 -10.10 4.97 4.25
CA CYS A 157 -11.44 4.38 4.18
C CYS A 157 -12.48 5.28 4.87
N SER A 158 -13.75 5.13 4.51
CA SER A 158 -14.86 5.79 5.19
C SER A 158 -14.86 5.48 6.69
N GLY A 159 -14.84 6.52 7.53
CA GLY A 159 -14.77 6.37 8.98
C GLY A 159 -13.46 5.80 9.52
N CYS A 160 -12.37 5.84 8.75
CA CYS A 160 -11.05 5.43 9.22
C CYS A 160 -10.62 6.26 10.45
N PRO A 161 -10.08 5.64 11.52
CA PRO A 161 -9.57 6.36 12.69
C PRO A 161 -8.46 7.36 12.33
N HIS A 162 -7.67 7.08 11.29
CA HIS A 162 -6.57 7.93 10.88
C HIS A 162 -7.00 9.29 10.32
N ASN A 163 -8.27 9.46 9.93
CA ASN A 163 -8.82 10.76 9.59
C ASN A 163 -8.64 11.76 10.73
N SER A 164 -8.85 11.33 11.97
CA SER A 164 -8.65 12.13 13.18
C SER A 164 -7.27 11.90 13.79
N SER A 165 -6.82 10.64 13.89
CA SER A 165 -5.61 10.29 14.63
C SER A 165 -4.33 10.89 14.04
N THR A 166 -4.29 11.22 12.75
CA THR A 166 -3.11 11.84 12.10
C THR A 166 -3.17 13.36 12.06
N VAL A 167 -4.25 14.00 12.55
CA VAL A 167 -4.30 15.45 12.73
C VAL A 167 -3.38 15.84 13.89
N ILE A 168 -2.66 16.96 13.72
CA ILE A 168 -1.74 17.51 14.72
C ILE A 168 -2.09 18.95 15.06
N PRO A 169 -1.66 19.46 16.23
CA PRO A 169 -1.90 20.85 16.61
C PRO A 169 -1.20 21.82 15.66
N GLU A 170 -1.83 22.97 15.43
CA GLU A 170 -1.27 24.08 14.66
C GLU A 170 0.16 24.44 15.11
N GLY A 171 1.03 24.74 14.12
CA GLY A 171 2.45 25.07 14.32
C GLY A 171 3.34 23.86 14.66
N SER A 172 2.77 22.66 14.69
CA SER A 172 3.49 21.40 14.90
C SER A 172 3.77 20.72 13.57
N ILE A 173 4.70 19.77 13.58
CA ILE A 173 4.94 18.90 12.42
C ILE A 173 4.95 17.44 12.89
N ALA A 174 4.54 16.54 12.01
CA ALA A 174 4.66 15.10 12.22
C ALA A 174 5.57 14.45 11.18
N MET A 175 6.15 13.32 11.54
CA MET A 175 6.78 12.41 10.61
C MET A 175 5.86 11.21 10.34
N ALA A 176 5.88 10.71 9.11
CA ALA A 176 5.13 9.50 8.75
C ALA A 176 5.93 8.23 9.08
N GLY A 177 5.20 7.17 9.45
CA GLY A 177 5.70 5.80 9.45
C GLY A 177 5.12 5.00 8.29
N ILE A 178 5.47 3.72 8.22
CA ILE A 178 4.90 2.81 7.22
C ILE A 178 3.62 2.15 7.77
N GLY A 179 2.51 2.31 7.06
CA GLY A 179 1.19 1.78 7.41
C GLY A 179 0.08 2.63 6.80
N CYS A 180 -1.21 2.35 7.09
CA CYS A 180 -2.33 3.14 6.54
C CYS A 180 -2.13 4.66 6.74
N HIS A 181 -1.65 5.05 7.92
CA HIS A 181 -1.35 6.44 8.28
C HIS A 181 -0.28 7.11 7.38
N TYR A 182 0.53 6.36 6.62
CA TYR A 182 1.46 6.89 5.62
C TYR A 182 0.75 7.72 4.54
N MET A 183 -0.52 7.39 4.22
CA MET A 183 -1.31 8.10 3.21
C MET A 183 -1.50 9.59 3.50
N VAL A 184 -1.24 10.02 4.74
CA VAL A 184 -1.22 11.43 5.13
C VAL A 184 -0.24 12.27 4.31
N GLN A 185 0.82 11.67 3.75
CA GLN A 185 1.79 12.31 2.85
C GLN A 185 1.16 12.90 1.59
N TRP A 186 -0.01 12.38 1.19
CA TRP A 186 -0.75 12.81 0.00
C TRP A 186 -1.96 13.68 0.34
N MET A 187 -2.04 14.14 1.59
CA MET A 187 -3.11 14.98 2.10
C MET A 187 -2.54 16.35 2.46
N ASP A 188 -3.42 17.35 2.56
CA ASP A 188 -3.07 18.68 3.05
C ASP A 188 -2.89 18.67 4.58
N ARG A 189 -1.78 18.08 5.06
CA ARG A 189 -1.41 18.00 6.47
C ARG A 189 0.08 18.28 6.66
N ASP A 190 0.44 18.85 7.81
CA ASP A 190 1.83 19.09 8.24
C ASP A 190 2.56 17.81 8.67
N THR A 191 2.55 16.79 7.81
CA THR A 191 3.29 15.54 8.00
C THR A 191 4.28 15.36 6.85
N PHE A 192 5.56 15.20 7.17
CA PHE A 192 6.63 15.18 6.19
C PHE A 192 7.58 14.00 6.43
N GLY A 193 8.29 13.61 5.38
CA GLY A 193 9.31 12.58 5.44
C GLY A 193 8.77 11.20 5.83
N PHE A 194 9.59 10.18 5.63
CA PHE A 194 9.28 8.83 6.04
C PHE A 194 10.58 8.07 6.21
N THR A 195 10.46 6.86 6.73
CA THR A 195 11.58 5.93 6.89
C THR A 195 11.07 4.51 6.70
N HIS A 196 11.99 3.56 6.74
CA HIS A 196 11.64 2.15 6.71
C HIS A 196 10.91 1.74 8.01
N MET A 197 10.11 0.67 7.92
CA MET A 197 9.39 0.12 9.07
C MET A 197 10.37 -0.25 10.20
N GLY A 198 10.14 0.31 11.39
CA GLY A 198 10.99 0.16 12.57
C GLY A 198 11.98 1.31 12.79
N GLY A 199 12.15 2.20 11.81
CA GLY A 199 13.00 3.39 11.92
C GLY A 199 12.25 4.66 12.32
N GLU A 200 10.93 4.58 12.52
CA GLU A 200 10.06 5.72 12.81
C GLU A 200 10.59 6.54 13.99
N GLY A 201 10.76 7.85 13.80
CA GLY A 201 11.23 8.78 14.82
C GLY A 201 12.75 8.90 14.92
N ALA A 202 13.51 7.89 14.46
CA ALA A 202 14.98 7.89 14.55
C ALA A 202 15.63 9.02 13.73
N ASN A 203 14.99 9.45 12.63
CA ASN A 203 15.46 10.61 11.85
C ASN A 203 15.57 11.88 12.72
N TRP A 204 14.67 12.06 13.69
CA TRP A 204 14.68 13.22 14.56
C TRP A 204 15.88 13.23 15.50
N ILE A 205 16.40 12.06 15.89
CA ILE A 205 17.62 11.95 16.71
C ILE A 205 18.79 12.69 16.05
N GLY A 206 18.94 12.51 14.73
CA GLY A 206 19.98 13.21 13.96
C GLY A 206 19.64 14.66 13.61
N GLN A 207 18.36 14.99 13.44
CA GLN A 207 17.93 16.33 13.02
C GLN A 207 17.81 17.33 14.18
N ALA A 208 17.39 16.88 15.36
CA ALA A 208 17.08 17.74 16.51
C ALA A 208 18.23 18.68 16.90
N PRO A 209 19.52 18.26 16.93
CA PRO A 209 20.63 19.15 17.28
C PRO A 209 20.84 20.32 16.31
N PHE A 210 20.34 20.22 15.08
CA PHE A 210 20.51 21.21 14.02
C PHE A 210 19.21 21.97 13.70
N SER A 211 18.15 21.75 14.48
CA SER A 211 16.85 22.38 14.28
C SER A 211 16.55 23.41 15.36
N THR A 212 15.92 24.52 15.00
CA THR A 212 15.33 25.47 15.97
C THR A 212 13.99 24.97 16.53
N ARG A 213 13.44 23.89 15.94
CA ARG A 213 12.19 23.29 16.39
C ARG A 213 12.42 22.44 17.62
N LYS A 214 11.61 22.67 18.65
CA LYS A 214 11.74 22.02 19.96
C LYS A 214 11.10 20.63 20.05
N HIS A 215 10.18 20.28 19.15
CA HIS A 215 9.36 19.07 19.26
C HIS A 215 8.80 18.66 17.90
N VAL A 216 8.64 17.35 17.71
CA VAL A 216 7.93 16.74 16.57
C VAL A 216 7.01 15.61 17.04
N PHE A 217 5.97 15.32 16.25
CA PHE A 217 5.18 14.10 16.40
C PHE A 217 5.70 13.00 15.47
N GLN A 218 5.59 11.74 15.88
CA GLN A 218 5.85 10.58 15.00
C GLN A 218 4.64 9.65 15.01
N ASN A 219 4.00 9.48 13.86
CA ASN A 219 2.95 8.47 13.73
C ASN A 219 3.58 7.08 13.59
N ILE A 220 3.09 6.10 14.37
CA ILE A 220 3.53 4.71 14.27
C ILE A 220 2.31 3.79 14.40
N GLY A 221 2.18 2.82 13.48
CA GLY A 221 1.10 1.83 13.52
C GLY A 221 1.38 0.74 14.56
N ASP A 222 0.34 0.08 15.04
CA ASP A 222 0.43 -1.09 15.93
C ASP A 222 1.33 -2.20 15.42
N GLY A 223 1.17 -2.62 14.16
CA GLY A 223 2.01 -3.65 13.54
C GLY A 223 3.49 -3.28 13.55
N THR A 224 3.82 -2.05 13.16
CA THR A 224 5.20 -1.56 13.17
C THR A 224 5.76 -1.46 14.58
N TYR A 225 4.99 -0.91 15.51
CA TYR A 225 5.37 -0.80 16.92
C TYR A 225 5.76 -2.15 17.49
N TYR A 226 4.91 -3.17 17.27
CA TYR A 226 5.13 -4.53 17.78
C TYR A 226 6.33 -5.21 17.13
N HIS A 227 6.47 -5.10 15.80
CA HIS A 227 7.50 -5.80 15.04
C HIS A 227 8.92 -5.28 15.29
N SER A 228 9.13 -3.97 15.17
CA SER A 228 10.47 -3.37 15.24
C SER A 228 10.53 -1.94 15.78
N GLY A 229 9.40 -1.23 15.79
CA GLY A 229 9.31 0.18 16.13
C GLY A 229 9.65 0.53 17.57
N ILE A 230 9.48 -0.41 18.51
CA ILE A 230 9.90 -0.22 19.90
C ILE A 230 11.39 0.16 20.04
N MET A 231 12.25 -0.40 19.19
CA MET A 231 13.70 -0.10 19.20
C MET A 231 13.97 1.36 18.87
N ALA A 232 13.20 1.97 17.95
CA ALA A 232 13.34 3.38 17.63
C ALA A 232 12.86 4.30 18.77
N ILE A 233 11.78 3.93 19.47
CA ILE A 233 11.34 4.66 20.67
C ILE A 233 12.42 4.61 21.75
N ARG A 234 12.98 3.43 22.03
CA ARG A 234 14.08 3.26 22.98
C ARG A 234 15.29 4.11 22.61
N ALA A 235 15.68 4.15 21.33
CA ALA A 235 16.77 4.98 20.84
C ALA A 235 16.50 6.47 21.07
N ALA A 236 15.27 6.94 20.82
CA ALA A 236 14.89 8.32 21.07
C ALA A 236 14.89 8.69 22.56
N VAL A 237 14.49 7.75 23.44
CA VAL A 237 14.60 7.94 24.89
C VAL A 237 16.07 8.10 25.29
N ALA A 238 16.94 7.21 24.79
CA ALA A 238 18.37 7.24 25.09
C ALA A 238 19.06 8.52 24.59
N SER A 239 18.61 9.09 23.47
CA SER A 239 19.17 10.33 22.93
C SER A 239 18.65 11.60 23.61
N GLY A 240 17.61 11.50 24.45
CA GLY A 240 17.04 12.64 25.17
C GLY A 240 16.35 13.68 24.28
N VAL A 241 15.92 13.30 23.06
CA VAL A 241 15.24 14.22 22.16
C VAL A 241 13.78 14.42 22.56
N ASN A 242 13.24 15.59 22.23
CA ASN A 242 11.85 15.94 22.47
C ASN A 242 10.98 15.48 21.30
N ILE A 243 10.18 14.44 21.52
CA ILE A 243 9.32 13.82 20.49
C ILE A 243 8.11 13.16 21.14
N THR A 244 6.94 13.30 20.51
CA THR A 244 5.75 12.52 20.88
C THR A 244 5.50 11.42 19.86
N TYR A 245 5.61 10.17 20.28
CA TYR A 245 5.17 9.03 19.48
C TYR A 245 3.66 8.85 19.60
N LYS A 246 2.98 8.83 18.46
CA LYS A 246 1.55 8.55 18.33
C LYS A 246 1.39 7.10 17.89
N ILE A 247 1.23 6.20 18.86
CA ILE A 247 1.00 4.77 18.63
C ILE A 247 -0.47 4.57 18.26
N LEU A 248 -0.72 4.28 17.00
CA LEU A 248 -2.06 4.17 16.42
C LEU A 248 -2.53 2.71 16.48
N LEU A 249 -3.20 2.33 17.57
CA LEU A 249 -3.73 0.99 17.79
C LEU A 249 -5.08 0.86 17.08
N ASN A 250 -5.10 0.13 15.97
CA ASN A 250 -6.30 -0.09 15.16
C ASN A 250 -6.69 -1.57 15.02
N ASP A 251 -5.95 -2.47 15.69
CA ASP A 251 -6.23 -3.90 15.82
C ASP A 251 -6.08 -4.68 14.50
N ALA A 252 -5.32 -4.14 13.53
CA ALA A 252 -5.03 -4.81 12.26
C ALA A 252 -3.82 -4.24 11.52
N VAL A 253 -3.00 -5.11 10.89
CA VAL A 253 -2.04 -4.67 9.87
C VAL A 253 -2.81 -4.37 8.57
N ALA A 254 -3.49 -3.23 8.57
CA ALA A 254 -4.59 -2.96 7.64
C ALA A 254 -4.14 -2.73 6.19
N MET A 255 -3.02 -2.03 5.98
CA MET A 255 -2.55 -1.64 4.64
C MET A 255 -2.15 -2.85 3.77
N THR A 256 -1.70 -3.93 4.38
CA THR A 256 -1.24 -5.14 3.70
C THR A 256 -2.35 -6.16 3.45
N GLY A 257 -3.61 -5.82 3.75
CA GLY A 257 -4.78 -6.69 3.55
C GLY A 257 -5.56 -7.03 4.82
N GLY A 258 -5.12 -6.53 5.98
CA GLY A 258 -5.80 -6.76 7.26
C GLY A 258 -5.37 -8.07 7.92
N GLN A 259 -4.07 -8.36 7.92
CA GLN A 259 -3.47 -9.40 8.74
C GLN A 259 -3.68 -9.07 10.22
N SER A 260 -3.75 -10.10 11.06
CA SER A 260 -3.63 -9.92 12.50
C SER A 260 -2.24 -9.36 12.82
N VAL A 261 -2.16 -8.46 13.80
CA VAL A 261 -0.88 -8.12 14.41
C VAL A 261 -0.31 -9.38 15.04
N ASP A 262 0.99 -9.61 14.90
CA ASP A 262 1.66 -10.72 15.58
C ASP A 262 1.56 -10.49 17.09
N GLY A 263 1.08 -11.50 17.83
CA GLY A 263 0.87 -11.39 19.28
C GLY A 263 -0.37 -10.59 19.71
N LYS A 264 -0.65 -10.64 21.03
CA LYS A 264 -1.74 -9.85 21.63
C LYS A 264 -1.16 -8.57 22.19
N MET A 265 -1.50 -7.44 21.58
CA MET A 265 -1.15 -6.12 22.10
C MET A 265 -2.38 -5.43 22.65
N THR A 266 -2.33 -5.05 23.93
CA THR A 266 -3.40 -4.30 24.57
C THR A 266 -2.91 -2.90 24.93
N VAL A 267 -3.82 -1.94 25.10
CA VAL A 267 -3.46 -0.60 25.58
C VAL A 267 -2.65 -0.68 26.88
N GLN A 268 -3.04 -1.59 27.78
CA GLN A 268 -2.37 -1.87 29.04
C GLN A 268 -0.91 -2.27 28.83
N SER A 269 -0.66 -3.31 28.02
CA SER A 269 0.70 -3.80 27.80
C SER A 269 1.58 -2.72 27.17
N VAL A 270 1.04 -1.94 26.24
CA VAL A 270 1.76 -0.82 25.60
C VAL A 270 2.08 0.26 26.63
N THR A 271 1.12 0.69 27.46
CA THR A 271 1.38 1.72 28.49
C THR A 271 2.50 1.32 29.44
N GLN A 272 2.45 0.09 29.96
CA GLN A 272 3.45 -0.43 30.89
C GLN A 272 4.83 -0.55 30.23
N GLN A 273 4.88 -1.05 29.00
CA GLN A 273 6.11 -1.17 28.23
C GLN A 273 6.74 0.20 27.97
N MET A 274 5.96 1.20 27.57
CA MET A 274 6.49 2.54 27.31
C MET A 274 7.10 3.20 28.54
N PHE A 275 6.49 3.03 29.72
CA PHE A 275 7.14 3.47 30.96
C PHE A 275 8.41 2.67 31.27
N ALA A 276 8.41 1.36 31.05
CA ALA A 276 9.61 0.53 31.24
C ALA A 276 10.76 0.94 30.30
N GLU A 277 10.45 1.43 29.10
CA GLU A 277 11.43 2.01 28.17
C GLU A 277 11.92 3.40 28.57
N GLY A 278 11.36 4.03 29.60
CA GLY A 278 11.79 5.34 30.11
C GLY A 278 11.06 6.54 29.48
N VAL A 279 9.93 6.32 28.81
CA VAL A 279 9.06 7.40 28.31
C VAL A 279 8.56 8.26 29.49
N LYS A 280 8.63 9.58 29.34
CA LYS A 280 8.33 10.53 30.42
C LYS A 280 6.84 10.65 30.73
N GLN A 281 6.00 10.57 29.71
CA GLN A 281 4.55 10.64 29.84
C GLN A 281 3.87 9.74 28.81
N VAL A 282 2.89 8.96 29.25
CA VAL A 282 2.03 8.15 28.38
C VAL A 282 0.58 8.61 28.58
N THR A 283 -0.16 8.78 27.48
CA THR A 283 -1.58 9.16 27.48
C THR A 283 -2.35 8.29 26.51
N VAL A 284 -3.61 7.96 26.83
CA VAL A 284 -4.50 7.19 25.96
C VAL A 284 -5.61 8.09 25.44
N VAL A 285 -5.91 7.98 24.16
CA VAL A 285 -7.06 8.61 23.50
C VAL A 285 -7.87 7.52 22.82
N SER A 286 -9.18 7.48 23.03
CA SER A 286 -10.06 6.44 22.46
C SER A 286 -11.40 6.99 21.99
N ASP A 287 -12.06 6.27 21.07
CA ASP A 287 -13.46 6.52 20.69
C ASP A 287 -14.47 5.92 21.69
N GLU A 288 -14.00 5.07 22.61
CA GLU A 288 -14.80 4.41 23.65
C GLU A 288 -14.05 4.49 25.00
N PRO A 289 -13.76 5.69 25.53
CA PRO A 289 -12.94 5.86 26.74
C PRO A 289 -13.53 5.18 27.99
N GLU A 290 -14.85 5.02 28.05
CA GLU A 290 -15.59 4.36 29.14
C GLU A 290 -15.24 2.88 29.34
N LYS A 291 -14.65 2.22 28.34
CA LYS A 291 -14.18 0.83 28.48
C LYS A 291 -12.97 0.69 29.40
N PHE A 292 -12.28 1.80 29.68
CA PHE A 292 -11.14 1.88 30.57
C PHE A 292 -11.59 2.28 31.98
N ASN A 293 -11.97 1.28 32.78
CA ASN A 293 -12.35 1.45 34.18
C ASN A 293 -11.18 1.13 35.12
N GLN A 294 -11.41 1.18 36.44
CA GLN A 294 -10.37 0.91 37.44
C GLN A 294 -9.77 -0.51 37.34
N ASN A 295 -10.50 -1.48 36.80
CA ASN A 295 -10.04 -2.86 36.59
C ASN A 295 -9.28 -3.04 35.27
N SER A 296 -9.11 -1.97 34.49
CA SER A 296 -8.46 -2.06 33.20
C SER A 296 -6.94 -2.14 33.29
N GLU A 297 -6.33 -2.26 34.47
CA GLU A 297 -4.86 -2.42 34.68
C GLU A 297 -3.98 -1.36 33.99
N ILE A 298 -4.58 -0.22 33.63
CA ILE A 298 -3.84 0.95 33.13
C ILE A 298 -3.15 1.60 34.34
N PRO A 299 -1.84 1.93 34.23
CA PRO A 299 -1.13 2.62 35.30
C PRO A 299 -1.85 3.89 35.75
N SER A 300 -1.92 4.14 37.06
CA SER A 300 -2.72 5.23 37.65
C SER A 300 -2.30 6.65 37.22
N ASN A 301 -1.08 6.80 36.71
CA ASN A 301 -0.54 8.03 36.16
C ASN A 301 -0.88 8.25 34.66
N VAL A 302 -1.56 7.30 34.01
CA VAL A 302 -2.05 7.43 32.64
C VAL A 302 -3.48 7.93 32.67
N LYS A 303 -3.71 9.02 31.95
CA LYS A 303 -5.07 9.53 31.72
C LYS A 303 -5.60 9.00 30.40
N VAL A 304 -6.89 8.67 30.40
CA VAL A 304 -7.64 8.24 29.22
C VAL A 304 -8.57 9.39 28.83
N TYR A 305 -8.52 9.78 27.56
CA TYR A 305 -9.30 10.88 27.01
C TYR A 305 -10.20 10.39 25.87
N ASP A 306 -11.28 11.12 25.66
CA ASP A 306 -12.11 11.01 24.46
C ASP A 306 -11.34 11.59 23.27
N ARG A 307 -11.47 10.98 22.08
CA ARG A 307 -10.87 11.49 20.84
C ARG A 307 -11.19 12.94 20.50
N LYS A 308 -12.29 13.51 21.02
CA LYS A 308 -12.61 14.94 20.86
C LYS A 308 -11.57 15.87 21.53
N ASP A 309 -10.89 15.36 22.55
CA ASP A 309 -9.89 16.10 23.32
C ASP A 309 -8.47 15.95 22.73
N LEU A 310 -8.34 15.26 21.59
CA LEU A 310 -7.05 14.94 20.95
C LEU A 310 -6.14 16.17 20.75
N ASP A 311 -6.69 17.30 20.30
CA ASP A 311 -5.90 18.52 20.09
C ASP A 311 -5.32 19.05 21.41
N ILE A 312 -6.13 19.11 22.47
CA ILE A 312 -5.72 19.57 23.81
C ILE A 312 -4.63 18.65 24.36
N VAL A 313 -4.82 17.34 24.26
CA VAL A 313 -3.84 16.34 24.72
C VAL A 313 -2.53 16.47 23.97
N GLN A 314 -2.58 16.59 22.64
CA GLN A 314 -1.36 16.74 21.82
C GLN A 314 -0.60 18.03 22.16
N ARG A 315 -1.30 19.15 22.38
CA ARG A 315 -0.68 20.42 22.81
C ARG A 315 0.02 20.26 24.16
N GLN A 316 -0.59 19.56 25.11
CA GLN A 316 0.04 19.29 26.41
C GLN A 316 1.32 18.45 26.22
N LEU A 317 1.26 17.36 25.46
CA LEU A 317 2.39 16.47 25.23
C LEU A 317 3.56 17.14 24.50
N ARG A 318 3.29 18.10 23.61
CA ARG A 318 4.31 18.86 22.87
C ARG A 318 5.22 19.69 23.77
N GLU A 319 4.71 20.15 24.93
CA GLU A 319 5.46 20.99 25.85
C GLU A 319 6.31 20.20 26.86
N PHE A 320 6.23 18.86 26.85
CA PHE A 320 7.08 18.01 27.70
C PHE A 320 8.49 17.87 27.10
N GLU A 321 9.50 18.03 27.95
CA GLU A 321 10.88 17.69 27.60
C GLU A 321 11.10 16.17 27.69
N GLY A 322 11.78 15.63 26.68
CA GLY A 322 12.00 14.21 26.47
C GLY A 322 10.93 13.52 25.61
N VAL A 323 10.95 12.19 25.64
CA VAL A 323 10.03 11.38 24.84
C VAL A 323 8.70 11.22 25.57
N THR A 324 7.60 11.47 24.85
CA THR A 324 6.24 11.18 25.30
C THR A 324 5.50 10.27 24.32
N VAL A 325 4.45 9.61 24.80
CA VAL A 325 3.64 8.69 23.99
C VAL A 325 2.16 9.04 24.11
N LEU A 326 1.50 9.13 22.96
CA LEU A 326 0.05 9.15 22.82
C LEU A 326 -0.37 7.83 22.17
N ILE A 327 -1.11 7.01 22.91
CA ILE A 327 -1.75 5.80 22.37
C ILE A 327 -3.12 6.21 21.86
N TYR A 328 -3.34 6.08 20.55
CA TYR A 328 -4.63 6.33 19.92
C TYR A 328 -5.30 4.98 19.64
N ASP A 329 -6.27 4.62 20.46
CA ASP A 329 -6.97 3.34 20.43
C ASP A 329 -8.33 3.47 19.74
N GLN A 330 -8.41 3.02 18.49
CA GLN A 330 -9.66 2.97 17.73
C GLN A 330 -9.55 1.93 16.61
N VAL A 331 -10.45 0.93 16.62
CA VAL A 331 -10.43 -0.19 15.66
C VAL A 331 -10.59 0.29 14.21
N CYS A 332 -9.82 -0.31 13.29
CA CYS A 332 -9.86 -0.08 11.86
C CYS A 332 -11.29 -0.18 11.29
N ALA A 333 -11.70 0.81 10.48
CA ALA A 333 -13.05 0.88 9.93
C ALA A 333 -13.42 -0.32 9.03
N ALA A 334 -12.46 -0.80 8.23
CA ALA A 334 -12.64 -1.99 7.39
C ALA A 334 -12.87 -3.25 8.25
N GLU A 335 -12.16 -3.35 9.37
CA GLU A 335 -12.30 -4.47 10.30
C GLU A 335 -13.60 -4.37 11.11
N LYS A 336 -13.98 -3.18 11.59
CA LYS A 336 -15.32 -2.93 12.17
C LYS A 336 -16.42 -3.38 11.21
N ARG A 337 -16.31 -3.06 9.90
CA ARG A 337 -17.26 -3.50 8.87
C ARG A 337 -17.30 -5.03 8.72
N ARG A 338 -16.14 -5.70 8.66
CA ARG A 338 -16.04 -7.17 8.57
C ARG A 338 -16.67 -7.85 9.79
N ARG A 339 -16.36 -7.39 11.01
CA ARG A 339 -16.91 -7.93 12.27
C ARG A 339 -18.42 -7.74 12.37
N ARG A 340 -18.94 -6.58 11.96
CA ARG A 340 -20.40 -6.33 11.88
C ARG A 340 -21.08 -7.25 10.89
N LYS A 341 -20.50 -7.45 9.70
CA LYS A 341 -21.05 -8.37 8.68
C LYS A 341 -21.07 -9.83 9.17
N ARG A 342 -20.10 -10.21 10.02
CA ARG A 342 -20.02 -11.54 10.67
C ARG A 342 -20.86 -11.66 11.95
N GLY A 343 -21.51 -10.59 12.41
CA GLY A 343 -22.28 -10.58 13.67
C GLY A 343 -21.43 -10.62 14.94
N ILE A 344 -20.13 -10.35 14.86
CA ILE A 344 -19.19 -10.34 16.00
C ILE A 344 -19.22 -9.01 16.75
N LEU A 345 -19.45 -7.91 16.03
CA LEU A 345 -19.56 -6.57 16.58
C LEU A 345 -20.97 -6.03 16.30
N GLU A 346 -21.56 -5.36 17.28
CA GLU A 346 -22.86 -4.71 17.11
C GLU A 346 -22.82 -3.66 15.99
N ASP A 347 -23.86 -3.66 15.15
CA ASP A 347 -24.05 -2.63 14.13
C ASP A 347 -24.92 -1.50 14.69
N PRO A 348 -24.38 -0.28 14.90
CA PRO A 348 -25.14 0.79 15.53
C PRO A 348 -26.44 1.12 14.77
N PRO A 349 -27.59 1.28 15.46
CA PRO A 349 -28.88 1.50 14.81
C PRO A 349 -29.02 2.90 14.19
N ARG A 350 -28.12 3.82 14.52
CA ARG A 350 -28.11 5.20 14.03
C ARG A 350 -27.46 5.29 12.65
N ARG A 351 -28.11 6.01 11.74
CA ARG A 351 -27.59 6.37 10.42
C ARG A 351 -27.71 7.87 10.19
N ILE A 352 -26.70 8.44 9.55
CA ILE A 352 -26.66 9.86 9.20
C ILE A 352 -26.98 10.02 7.71
N TYR A 353 -27.92 10.92 7.42
CA TYR A 353 -28.28 11.38 6.09
C TYR A 353 -28.06 12.89 6.00
N ILE A 354 -27.97 13.39 4.77
CA ILE A 354 -27.92 14.83 4.46
C ILE A 354 -29.21 15.14 3.69
N ASN A 355 -30.03 16.05 4.20
CA ASN A 355 -31.19 16.57 3.48
C ASN A 355 -30.70 17.52 2.38
N ALA A 356 -30.80 17.08 1.12
CA ALA A 356 -30.36 17.86 -0.03
C ALA A 356 -31.09 19.20 -0.21
N GLN A 357 -32.33 19.32 0.28
CA GLN A 357 -33.10 20.57 0.23
C GLN A 357 -32.59 21.63 1.21
N VAL A 358 -31.91 21.23 2.28
CA VAL A 358 -31.31 22.13 3.28
C VAL A 358 -29.81 22.31 3.04
N CYS A 359 -29.17 21.37 2.34
CA CYS A 359 -27.74 21.42 2.08
C CYS A 359 -27.38 22.60 1.17
N GLU A 360 -26.38 23.38 1.58
CA GLU A 360 -25.83 24.47 0.77
C GLU A 360 -24.60 24.05 -0.05
N GLY A 361 -24.10 22.83 0.14
CA GLY A 361 -22.93 22.32 -0.58
C GLY A 361 -21.58 22.81 -0.04
N CYS A 362 -21.54 23.50 1.11
CA CYS A 362 -20.34 24.14 1.70
C CYS A 362 -19.14 23.19 1.92
N GLY A 363 -19.38 21.89 2.11
CA GLY A 363 -18.32 20.88 2.24
C GLY A 363 -17.71 20.74 3.64
N ASP A 364 -18.17 21.47 4.65
CA ASP A 364 -17.65 21.38 6.03
C ASP A 364 -17.69 19.94 6.59
N CYS A 365 -18.74 19.18 6.29
CA CYS A 365 -18.82 17.76 6.64
C CYS A 365 -17.65 16.92 6.06
N GLY A 366 -17.18 17.26 4.86
CA GLY A 366 -16.00 16.64 4.23
C GLY A 366 -14.70 17.10 4.89
N VAL A 367 -14.57 18.41 5.19
CA VAL A 367 -13.40 18.98 5.88
C VAL A 367 -13.22 18.36 7.28
N LYS A 368 -14.30 18.24 8.06
CA LYS A 368 -14.24 17.67 9.42
C LYS A 368 -13.99 16.17 9.46
N SER A 369 -14.52 15.43 8.50
CA SER A 369 -14.45 13.95 8.54
C SER A 369 -13.37 13.35 7.65
N ASN A 370 -12.94 14.07 6.61
CA ASN A 370 -12.04 13.56 5.57
C ASN A 370 -12.53 12.21 5.01
N CYS A 371 -13.86 12.05 4.89
CA CYS A 371 -14.51 10.76 4.65
C CYS A 371 -14.99 10.61 3.20
N ILE A 372 -14.57 9.52 2.53
CA ILE A 372 -14.93 9.23 1.14
C ILE A 372 -16.41 8.86 0.94
N SER A 373 -17.15 8.50 2.00
CA SER A 373 -18.61 8.32 1.90
C SER A 373 -19.37 9.65 1.81
N VAL A 374 -18.72 10.80 2.01
CA VAL A 374 -19.33 12.12 1.78
C VAL A 374 -19.17 12.46 0.30
N MET A 375 -20.15 12.08 -0.50
CA MET A 375 -20.11 12.24 -1.95
C MET A 375 -20.79 13.53 -2.40
N PRO A 376 -20.42 14.08 -3.57
CA PRO A 376 -21.23 15.10 -4.23
C PRO A 376 -22.58 14.53 -4.68
N LEU A 377 -23.60 15.38 -4.65
CA LEU A 377 -24.91 15.10 -5.22
C LEU A 377 -25.31 16.28 -6.11
N GLU A 378 -25.39 16.08 -7.42
CA GLU A 378 -25.89 17.12 -8.33
C GLU A 378 -27.41 17.23 -8.20
N THR A 379 -27.91 18.45 -8.04
CA THR A 379 -29.33 18.76 -7.92
C THR A 379 -29.68 19.99 -8.75
N GLU A 380 -30.97 20.24 -8.97
CA GLU A 380 -31.45 21.47 -9.63
C GLU A 380 -31.04 22.76 -8.88
N PHE A 381 -30.76 22.67 -7.57
CA PHE A 381 -30.30 23.78 -6.72
C PHE A 381 -28.77 23.83 -6.58
N GLY A 382 -28.04 23.23 -7.54
CA GLY A 382 -26.58 23.13 -7.55
C GLY A 382 -26.03 21.91 -6.80
N ARG A 383 -24.71 21.86 -6.67
CA ARG A 383 -23.98 20.74 -6.08
C ARG A 383 -24.19 20.66 -4.56
N LYS A 384 -24.75 19.55 -4.10
CA LYS A 384 -25.01 19.23 -2.68
C LYS A 384 -24.09 18.10 -2.22
N ARG A 385 -24.36 17.58 -1.01
CA ARG A 385 -23.66 16.44 -0.42
C ARG A 385 -24.63 15.33 -0.08
N VAL A 386 -24.15 14.09 -0.16
CA VAL A 386 -24.89 12.89 0.25
C VAL A 386 -23.94 11.93 0.98
N ILE A 387 -24.47 11.18 1.95
CA ILE A 387 -23.74 10.10 2.60
C ILE A 387 -24.05 8.79 1.87
N ASP A 388 -23.04 8.20 1.24
CA ASP A 388 -23.13 6.86 0.69
C ASP A 388 -23.32 5.83 1.82
N GLN A 389 -24.54 5.32 1.94
CA GLN A 389 -24.93 4.37 2.99
C GLN A 389 -24.33 2.98 2.80
N SER A 390 -23.85 2.65 1.61
CA SER A 390 -23.27 1.33 1.28
C SER A 390 -21.83 1.18 1.80
N SER A 391 -21.10 2.30 1.87
CA SER A 391 -19.70 2.38 2.32
C SER A 391 -19.53 2.99 3.71
N CYS A 392 -20.55 3.70 4.23
CA CYS A 392 -20.46 4.37 5.53
C CYS A 392 -20.25 3.38 6.70
N ASN A 393 -19.16 3.58 7.45
CA ASN A 393 -18.81 2.78 8.63
C ASN A 393 -19.30 3.34 9.98
N LYS A 394 -20.17 4.36 9.95
CA LYS A 394 -20.86 4.90 11.13
C LYS A 394 -19.91 5.40 12.25
N ASP A 395 -18.83 6.07 11.85
CA ASP A 395 -17.91 6.76 12.77
C ASP A 395 -18.44 8.14 13.22
N TYR A 396 -19.43 8.67 12.50
CA TYR A 396 -20.15 9.92 12.76
C TYR A 396 -19.33 11.21 12.75
N SER A 397 -18.02 11.21 12.52
CA SER A 397 -17.20 12.43 12.53
C SER A 397 -17.66 13.53 11.56
N CYS A 398 -18.45 13.19 10.53
CA CYS A 398 -19.04 14.19 9.64
C CYS A 398 -20.03 15.13 10.35
N VAL A 399 -20.69 14.67 11.43
CA VAL A 399 -21.64 15.49 12.21
C VAL A 399 -20.96 16.51 13.11
N ASN A 400 -19.64 16.45 13.24
CA ASN A 400 -18.86 17.50 13.92
C ASN A 400 -18.80 18.79 13.09
N GLY A 401 -19.26 18.75 11.83
CA GLY A 401 -19.46 19.93 11.02
C GLY A 401 -20.71 20.72 11.45
N LEU A 402 -20.66 22.03 11.28
CA LEU A 402 -21.76 22.94 11.55
C LEU A 402 -22.74 22.93 10.37
N CYS A 403 -23.54 21.87 10.27
CA CYS A 403 -24.45 21.69 9.14
C CYS A 403 -25.89 21.40 9.58
N PRO A 404 -26.85 22.29 9.28
CA PRO A 404 -28.27 22.09 9.65
C PRO A 404 -28.95 21.00 8.82
N SER A 405 -28.31 20.49 7.76
CA SER A 405 -28.90 19.50 6.86
C SER A 405 -28.81 18.05 7.35
N PHE A 406 -28.10 17.78 8.45
CA PHE A 406 -27.96 16.42 8.95
C PHE A 406 -29.25 15.88 9.55
N VAL A 407 -29.61 14.67 9.13
CA VAL A 407 -30.76 13.91 9.65
C VAL A 407 -30.26 12.61 10.24
N SER A 408 -30.59 12.35 11.52
CA SER A 408 -30.31 11.08 12.19
C SER A 408 -31.53 10.17 12.12
N VAL A 409 -31.38 8.99 11.51
CA VAL A 409 -32.40 7.94 11.48
C VAL A 409 -31.97 6.84 12.45
N ILE A 410 -32.81 6.52 13.43
CA ILE A 410 -32.53 5.51 14.46
C ILE A 410 -33.45 4.30 14.22
N GLY A 411 -32.88 3.10 14.13
CA GLY A 411 -33.63 1.85 13.95
C GLY A 411 -34.15 1.61 12.52
N GLY A 412 -34.01 2.59 11.64
CA GLY A 412 -34.33 2.45 10.21
C GLY A 412 -33.39 1.47 9.52
N LYS A 413 -33.96 0.54 8.74
CA LYS A 413 -33.20 -0.39 7.89
C LYS A 413 -33.14 0.18 6.47
N LEU A 414 -31.98 0.03 5.81
CA LEU A 414 -31.90 0.32 4.39
C LEU A 414 -32.87 -0.60 3.66
N LYS A 415 -33.63 -0.04 2.71
CA LYS A 415 -34.41 -0.84 1.78
C LYS A 415 -33.41 -1.75 1.07
N LYS A 416 -33.46 -3.05 1.37
CA LYS A 416 -32.76 -4.02 0.57
C LYS A 416 -33.43 -3.96 -0.80
N ASN A 417 -32.63 -3.89 -1.87
CA ASN A 417 -33.17 -4.28 -3.17
C ASN A 417 -33.76 -5.68 -2.95
N ALA A 418 -34.99 -5.89 -3.42
CA ALA A 418 -35.53 -7.24 -3.45
C ALA A 418 -34.44 -8.10 -4.08
N PRO A 419 -34.01 -9.19 -3.42
CA PRO A 419 -33.08 -10.07 -4.10
C PRO A 419 -33.77 -10.43 -5.41
N SER A 420 -33.08 -10.30 -6.54
CA SER A 420 -33.62 -10.73 -7.84
C SER A 420 -33.93 -12.25 -7.87
N SER A 421 -33.79 -12.94 -6.74
CA SER A 421 -34.14 -14.34 -6.52
C SER A 421 -35.62 -14.57 -6.16
N GLU A 422 -36.46 -13.54 -6.04
CA GLU A 422 -37.92 -13.71 -5.89
C GLU A 422 -38.69 -13.56 -7.23
N GLU A 423 -37.99 -13.25 -8.33
CA GLU A 423 -38.45 -13.70 -9.63
C GLU A 423 -38.14 -15.20 -9.71
N HIS A 424 -39.19 -16.02 -9.58
CA HIS A 424 -39.22 -17.41 -10.01
C HIS A 424 -39.04 -17.51 -11.54
N ASP A 425 -38.05 -16.82 -12.09
CA ASP A 425 -37.51 -17.25 -13.37
C ASP A 425 -36.85 -18.61 -13.07
N GLU A 426 -37.31 -19.66 -13.74
CA GLU A 426 -36.66 -20.97 -13.70
C GLU A 426 -35.27 -20.85 -14.35
N TRP A 427 -34.30 -20.29 -13.63
CA TRP A 427 -32.89 -20.22 -14.05
C TRP A 427 -32.32 -21.64 -14.28
N SER A 428 -32.97 -22.67 -13.75
CA SER A 428 -32.69 -24.10 -13.99
C SER A 428 -32.84 -24.51 -15.46
N SER A 429 -33.60 -23.74 -16.26
CA SER A 429 -33.83 -24.00 -17.68
C SER A 429 -32.89 -23.19 -18.60
N LEU A 430 -32.08 -22.28 -18.03
CA LEU A 430 -31.18 -21.49 -18.85
C LEU A 430 -30.08 -22.39 -19.40
N PRO A 431 -29.80 -22.34 -20.71
CA PRO A 431 -28.68 -23.07 -21.26
C PRO A 431 -27.40 -22.56 -20.58
N GLU A 432 -26.49 -23.48 -20.23
CA GLU A 432 -25.15 -23.06 -19.82
C GLU A 432 -24.60 -22.12 -20.90
N PRO A 433 -24.09 -20.93 -20.50
CA PRO A 433 -23.48 -20.04 -21.47
C PRO A 433 -22.34 -20.82 -22.12
N LYS A 434 -22.38 -20.95 -23.45
CA LYS A 434 -21.26 -21.53 -24.20
C LYS A 434 -20.07 -20.61 -24.02
N LEU A 435 -19.22 -20.94 -23.05
CA LEU A 435 -18.01 -20.20 -22.81
C LEU A 435 -17.15 -20.27 -24.07
N PRO A 436 -16.68 -19.13 -24.61
CA PRO A 436 -15.79 -19.17 -25.74
C PRO A 436 -14.53 -19.94 -25.35
N LYS A 437 -14.04 -20.80 -26.25
CA LYS A 437 -12.67 -21.31 -26.09
C LYS A 437 -11.74 -20.12 -26.17
N ILE A 438 -11.02 -19.85 -25.08
CA ILE A 438 -10.00 -18.82 -25.04
C ILE A 438 -8.90 -19.23 -26.02
N LYS A 439 -8.68 -18.42 -27.06
CA LYS A 439 -7.58 -18.58 -28.02
C LYS A 439 -6.64 -17.39 -27.84
N GLY A 440 -5.45 -17.63 -27.28
CA GLY A 440 -4.49 -16.58 -26.94
C GLY A 440 -4.83 -15.84 -25.64
N THR A 441 -4.29 -14.62 -25.49
CA THR A 441 -4.40 -13.82 -24.27
C THR A 441 -5.50 -12.76 -24.39
N TYR A 442 -6.32 -12.62 -23.34
CA TYR A 442 -7.34 -11.57 -23.24
C TYR A 442 -7.03 -10.69 -22.02
N ASN A 443 -6.92 -9.39 -22.25
CA ASN A 443 -6.78 -8.40 -21.19
C ASN A 443 -8.17 -7.98 -20.71
N VAL A 444 -8.48 -8.24 -19.44
CA VAL A 444 -9.75 -7.81 -18.82
C VAL A 444 -9.48 -6.59 -17.96
N VAL A 445 -10.08 -5.46 -18.32
CA VAL A 445 -10.08 -4.25 -17.48
C VAL A 445 -11.31 -4.29 -16.58
N LEU A 446 -11.09 -4.55 -15.30
CA LEU A 446 -12.13 -4.45 -14.28
C LEU A 446 -12.09 -3.04 -13.68
N SER A 447 -13.10 -2.23 -13.99
CA SER A 447 -13.25 -0.91 -13.38
C SER A 447 -13.89 -1.06 -11.99
N GLY A 448 -13.14 -0.76 -10.94
CA GLY A 448 -13.63 -0.78 -9.57
C GLY A 448 -12.69 -0.06 -8.61
N VAL A 449 -13.24 0.51 -7.53
CA VAL A 449 -12.45 1.00 -6.40
C VAL A 449 -12.26 -0.19 -5.46
N GLY A 450 -11.01 -0.65 -5.31
CA GLY A 450 -10.68 -1.82 -4.50
C GLY A 450 -11.20 -1.70 -3.05
N GLY A 451 -11.95 -2.72 -2.61
CA GLY A 451 -12.49 -2.87 -1.26
C GLY A 451 -13.28 -4.16 -1.10
#